data_AF-A0A239HL66-F1
#
_entry.id   AF-A0A239HL66-F1
#
_cell.length_a   1.000
_cell.length_b   1.000
_cell.length_c   1.000
_cell.angle_alpha   90.00
_cell.angle_beta   90.00
_cell.angle_gamma   90.00
#
_symmetry.space_group_name_H-M   'P 1'
#
loop_
_entity.id
_entity.type
_entity.pdbx_description
1 polymer ?
#
loop_
_entity_poly.entity_id
_entity_poly.type
_entity_poly.pdbx_seq_one_letter_code
_entity_poly.pdbx_strand_id
1 'polypeptide(L)'
;MALRLVRESQAVLQARARSERDVRGFMKTGLAAEHHRVGQLLNDFFNLALSVDWRRQAERRKPVCLPPVGVAITGVPAIERLRFKTLDDDDTGELDLSLKPVGLEQIDDDFWDAFDGLDREALIHDTLAVLVEQGRPVSLGELASLLPPTHDLETFALWLAMAREAGIEVLAEERQIVDLVDEDEQRWRFNLPYAGLDHEALKDIDWEL
;
A
#
# COMPACT_ATOMS: atom_id res chain seq x y z
N MET A 1 45.29 8.67 -22.81
CA MET A 1 45.24 8.44 -21.35
C MET A 1 44.68 9.62 -20.55
N ALA A 2 45.08 10.86 -20.81
CA ALA A 2 44.60 12.05 -20.07
C ALA A 2 43.07 12.26 -20.08
N LEU A 3 42.40 12.03 -21.21
CA LEU A 3 40.94 12.18 -21.32
C LEU A 3 40.11 11.20 -20.45
N ARG A 4 40.66 10.01 -20.15
CA ARG A 4 39.97 8.99 -19.32
C ARG A 4 40.04 9.35 -17.84
N LEU A 5 41.21 9.84 -17.39
CA LEU A 5 41.42 10.33 -16.02
C LEU A 5 40.56 11.57 -15.70
N VAL A 6 40.39 12.48 -16.67
CA VAL A 6 39.52 13.66 -16.50
C VAL A 6 38.06 13.23 -16.32
N ARG A 7 37.57 12.29 -17.15
CA ARG A 7 36.19 11.76 -17.02
C ARG A 7 35.98 11.00 -15.71
N GLU A 8 36.94 10.19 -15.28
CA GLU A 8 36.88 9.49 -13.99
C GLU A 8 36.89 10.48 -12.82
N SER A 9 37.71 11.54 -12.87
CA SER A 9 37.72 12.58 -11.83
C SER A 9 36.39 13.34 -11.76
N GLN A 10 35.76 13.62 -12.90
CA GLN A 10 34.48 14.32 -12.96
C GLN A 10 33.33 13.45 -12.41
N ALA A 11 33.35 12.14 -12.68
CA ALA A 11 32.38 11.20 -12.11
C ALA A 11 32.51 11.11 -10.58
N VAL A 12 33.74 11.05 -10.05
CA VAL A 12 33.99 11.04 -8.60
C VAL A 12 33.54 12.34 -7.94
N LEU A 13 33.80 13.50 -8.58
CA LEU A 13 33.36 14.80 -8.07
C LEU A 13 31.83 14.95 -8.08
N GLN A 14 31.16 14.46 -9.13
CA GLN A 14 29.69 14.48 -9.19
C GLN A 14 29.07 13.52 -8.17
N ALA A 15 29.64 12.33 -7.96
CA ALA A 15 29.19 11.39 -6.94
C ALA A 15 29.34 11.97 -5.52
N ARG A 16 30.47 12.64 -5.25
CA ARG A 16 30.71 13.32 -3.97
C ARG A 16 29.74 14.47 -3.74
N ALA A 17 29.48 15.29 -4.76
CA ALA A 17 28.55 16.42 -4.67
C ALA A 17 27.09 15.96 -4.46
N ARG A 18 26.68 14.84 -5.06
CA ARG A 18 25.36 14.22 -4.81
C ARG A 18 25.27 13.70 -3.37
N SER A 19 26.24 12.93 -2.93
CA SER A 19 26.27 12.40 -1.55
C SER A 19 26.28 13.51 -0.49
N GLU A 20 27.05 14.58 -0.67
CA GLU A 20 27.05 15.72 0.26
C GLU A 20 25.72 16.48 0.25
N ARG A 21 25.04 16.59 -0.90
CA ARG A 21 23.72 17.21 -1.00
C ARG A 21 22.64 16.34 -0.35
N ASP A 22 22.72 15.02 -0.50
CA ASP A 22 21.79 14.06 0.10
C ASP A 22 21.96 13.99 1.62
N VAL A 23 23.20 13.95 2.13
CA VAL A 23 23.48 14.01 3.59
C VAL A 23 23.01 15.33 4.18
N ARG A 24 23.22 16.46 3.47
CA ARG A 24 22.74 17.76 3.93
C ARG A 24 21.21 17.86 3.87
N GLY A 25 20.57 17.24 2.87
CA GLY A 25 19.12 17.09 2.79
C GLY A 25 18.57 16.28 3.97
N PHE A 26 19.17 15.12 4.24
CA PHE A 26 18.83 14.20 5.33
C PHE A 26 19.01 14.83 6.73
N MET A 27 20.02 15.69 6.92
CA MET A 27 20.17 16.47 8.14
C MET A 27 19.18 17.63 8.23
N LYS A 28 18.85 18.28 7.10
CA LYS A 28 17.98 19.46 7.07
C LYS A 28 16.49 19.10 7.25
N THR A 29 16.07 17.90 6.87
CA THR A 29 14.71 17.40 7.09
C THR A 29 14.46 16.83 8.49
N GLY A 30 15.49 16.72 9.35
CA GLY A 30 15.35 16.17 10.70
C GLY A 30 15.21 14.64 10.75
N LEU A 31 15.20 13.96 9.59
CA LEU A 31 15.01 12.52 9.47
C LEU A 31 16.07 11.73 10.24
N ALA A 32 17.32 12.21 10.26
CA ALA A 32 18.40 11.59 11.04
C ALA A 32 18.10 11.53 12.55
N ALA A 33 17.50 12.59 13.10
CA ALA A 33 17.13 12.66 14.51
C ALA A 33 15.93 11.74 14.80
N GLU A 34 14.98 11.64 13.87
CA GLU A 34 13.86 10.72 13.98
C GLU A 34 14.30 9.26 13.88
N HIS A 35 15.13 8.90 12.91
CA HIS A 35 15.70 7.55 12.80
C HIS A 35 16.52 7.17 14.03
N HIS A 36 17.30 8.10 14.59
CA HIS A 36 18.02 7.85 15.83
C HIS A 36 17.06 7.64 17.01
N ARG A 37 15.99 8.44 17.11
CA ARG A 37 14.98 8.33 18.15
C ARG A 37 14.18 7.03 18.04
N VAL A 38 13.86 6.60 16.81
CA VAL A 38 13.22 5.30 16.52
C VAL A 38 14.16 4.17 16.90
N GLY A 39 15.44 4.25 16.53
CA GLY A 39 16.45 3.27 16.91
C GLY A 39 16.60 3.15 18.43
N GLN A 40 16.56 4.28 19.15
CA GLN A 40 16.61 4.30 20.61
C GLN A 40 15.34 3.69 21.23
N LEU A 41 14.15 4.03 20.72
CA LEU A 41 12.88 3.43 21.15
C LEU A 41 12.85 1.90 20.97
N LEU A 42 13.33 1.42 19.82
CA LEU A 42 13.42 -0.02 19.55
C LEU A 42 14.40 -0.69 20.52
N ASN A 43 15.54 -0.07 20.78
CA ASN A 43 16.51 -0.61 21.73
C ASN A 43 15.96 -0.63 23.17
N ASP A 44 15.25 0.41 23.58
CA ASP A 44 14.58 0.46 24.88
C ASP A 44 13.50 -0.63 24.99
N PHE A 45 12.73 -0.86 23.92
CA PHE A 45 11.75 -1.94 23.84
C PHE A 45 12.39 -3.33 23.95
N PHE A 46 13.49 -3.57 23.23
CA PHE A 46 14.21 -4.85 23.32
C PHE A 46 14.83 -5.06 24.70
N ASN A 47 15.40 -4.03 25.32
CA ASN A 47 15.90 -4.10 26.69
C ASN A 47 14.78 -4.40 27.70
N LEU A 48 13.60 -3.80 27.52
CA LEU A 48 12.43 -4.13 28.33
C LEU A 48 12.01 -5.59 28.12
N ALA A 49 11.95 -6.06 26.89
CA ALA A 49 11.58 -7.44 26.56
C ALA A 49 12.57 -8.48 27.13
N LEU A 50 13.86 -8.16 27.22
CA LEU A 50 14.87 -9.02 27.86
C LEU A 50 14.67 -9.14 29.38
N SER A 51 14.09 -8.13 30.03
CA SER A 51 13.80 -8.14 31.47
C SER A 51 12.57 -8.98 31.85
N VAL A 52 11.77 -9.39 30.86
CA VAL A 52 10.56 -10.21 31.07
C VAL A 52 10.94 -11.69 31.15
N ASP A 53 10.57 -12.35 32.25
CA ASP A 53 10.73 -13.80 32.40
C ASP A 53 9.65 -14.55 31.60
N TRP A 54 9.91 -14.75 30.30
CA TRP A 54 9.03 -15.42 29.35
C TRP A 54 8.73 -16.90 29.70
N ARG A 55 9.46 -17.50 30.65
CA ARG A 55 9.24 -18.89 31.09
C ARG A 55 8.03 -19.00 32.02
N ARG A 56 7.60 -17.90 32.66
CA ARG A 56 6.47 -17.91 33.60
C ARG A 56 5.14 -17.73 32.88
N GLN A 57 4.28 -18.75 32.96
CA GLN A 57 2.92 -18.73 32.41
C GLN A 57 2.06 -17.59 33.01
N ALA A 58 2.40 -17.09 34.20
CA ALA A 58 1.75 -15.96 34.86
C ALA A 58 1.97 -14.62 34.14
N GLU A 59 3.16 -14.38 33.55
CA GLU A 59 3.45 -13.17 32.77
C GLU A 59 2.74 -13.22 31.41
N ARG A 60 2.71 -14.38 30.76
CA ARG A 60 2.04 -14.61 29.46
C ARG A 60 0.51 -14.49 29.51
N ARG A 61 -0.09 -14.58 30.69
CA ARG A 61 -1.54 -14.51 30.92
C ARG A 61 -1.98 -13.23 31.62
N LYS A 62 -1.07 -12.25 31.79
CA LYS A 62 -1.47 -10.97 32.34
C LYS A 62 -2.54 -10.34 31.45
N PRO A 63 -3.62 -9.80 32.04
CA PRO A 63 -4.66 -9.14 31.26
C PRO A 63 -4.03 -7.94 30.55
N VAL A 64 -4.13 -7.94 29.23
CA VAL A 64 -3.67 -6.85 28.37
C VAL A 64 -4.89 -6.11 27.84
N CYS A 65 -4.82 -4.78 27.81
CA CYS A 65 -5.88 -3.91 27.33
C CYS A 65 -5.90 -3.80 25.78
N LEU A 66 -5.47 -4.86 25.09
CA LEU A 66 -5.54 -4.96 23.64
C LEU A 66 -6.53 -6.09 23.30
N PRO A 67 -7.48 -5.84 22.38
CA PRO A 67 -8.36 -6.90 21.90
C PRO A 67 -7.48 -8.01 21.28
N PRO A 68 -7.86 -9.29 21.42
CA PRO A 68 -7.07 -10.38 20.86
C PRO A 68 -6.96 -10.20 19.33
N VAL A 69 -5.77 -9.79 18.86
CA VAL A 69 -5.49 -9.50 17.44
C VAL A 69 -5.32 -10.79 16.61
N GLY A 70 -5.65 -11.96 17.17
CA GLY A 70 -5.57 -13.22 16.45
C GLY A 70 -5.97 -14.42 17.29
N VAL A 71 -6.29 -15.52 16.59
CA VAL A 71 -6.61 -16.81 17.20
C VAL A 71 -5.36 -17.35 17.90
N ALA A 72 -5.47 -17.72 19.17
CA ALA A 72 -4.37 -18.31 19.91
C ALA A 72 -4.02 -19.69 19.34
N ILE A 73 -2.99 -19.75 18.49
CA ILE A 73 -2.43 -21.03 18.04
C ILE A 73 -1.76 -21.68 19.26
N THR A 74 -2.39 -22.71 19.82
CA THR A 74 -1.83 -23.50 20.90
C THR A 74 -0.89 -24.55 20.29
N GLY A 75 0.38 -24.55 20.68
CA GLY A 75 1.37 -25.52 20.18
C GLY A 75 2.73 -24.92 19.79
N VAL A 76 2.79 -23.64 19.41
CA VAL A 76 4.04 -23.00 18.94
C VAL A 76 4.60 -22.03 19.99
N PRO A 77 5.88 -22.12 20.41
CA PRO A 77 6.57 -21.15 21.25
C PRO A 77 6.42 -19.70 20.76
N ALA A 78 6.30 -18.72 21.67
CA ALA A 78 5.96 -17.34 21.31
C ALA A 78 7.00 -16.65 20.40
N ILE A 79 8.28 -17.00 20.54
CA ILE A 79 9.37 -16.45 19.70
C ILE A 79 9.26 -16.92 18.24
N GLU A 80 8.80 -18.16 18.02
CA GLU A 80 8.63 -18.75 16.69
C GLU A 80 7.41 -18.17 15.95
N ARG A 81 6.47 -17.54 16.68
CA ARG A 81 5.33 -16.83 16.08
C ARG A 81 5.69 -15.46 15.52
N LEU A 82 6.81 -14.89 15.98
CA LEU A 82 7.36 -13.63 15.47
C LEU A 82 8.34 -13.85 14.31
N ARG A 83 8.75 -15.11 14.08
CA ARG A 83 9.55 -15.46 12.92
C ARG A 83 8.64 -15.53 11.71
N PHE A 84 9.06 -14.89 10.62
CA PHE A 84 8.45 -15.10 9.31
C PHE A 84 8.43 -16.61 9.03
N LYS A 85 7.31 -17.12 8.50
CA LYS A 85 7.25 -18.48 7.99
C LYS A 85 8.17 -18.56 6.77
N THR A 86 9.42 -18.94 6.97
CA THR A 86 10.27 -19.42 5.89
C THR A 86 9.77 -20.81 5.51
N LEU A 87 9.52 -21.01 4.21
CA LEU A 87 9.38 -22.35 3.67
C LEU A 87 10.65 -23.13 4.03
N ASP A 88 10.47 -24.38 4.46
CA ASP A 88 11.56 -25.29 4.79
C ASP A 88 12.23 -25.68 3.47
N ASP A 89 13.03 -24.77 2.93
CA ASP A 89 13.91 -25.05 1.81
C ASP A 89 15.18 -25.60 2.44
N ASP A 90 15.45 -26.88 2.17
CA ASP A 90 16.59 -27.65 2.70
C ASP A 90 17.94 -27.15 2.15
N ASP A 91 17.91 -26.04 1.39
CA ASP A 91 19.08 -25.39 0.84
C ASP A 91 19.60 -24.37 1.85
N THR A 92 20.77 -24.65 2.42
CA THR A 92 21.63 -23.64 3.03
C THR A 92 22.09 -22.67 1.94
N GLY A 93 21.18 -21.85 1.43
CA GLY A 93 21.42 -20.86 0.39
C GLY A 93 22.39 -19.81 0.91
N GLU A 94 23.65 -19.93 0.52
CA GLU A 94 24.60 -18.83 0.60
C GLU A 94 23.98 -17.62 -0.11
N LEU A 95 23.98 -16.44 0.54
CA LEU A 95 23.30 -15.25 0.03
C LEU A 95 23.88 -14.87 -1.34
N ASP A 96 23.21 -15.29 -2.40
CA ASP A 96 23.63 -15.07 -3.77
C ASP A 96 23.23 -13.66 -4.21
N LEU A 97 24.14 -12.72 -3.98
CA LEU A 97 24.04 -11.32 -4.39
C LEU A 97 24.41 -11.10 -5.87
N SER A 98 24.55 -12.16 -6.66
CA SER A 98 24.73 -12.01 -8.10
C SER A 98 23.45 -11.42 -8.70
N LEU A 99 23.62 -10.42 -9.57
CA LEU A 99 22.54 -9.91 -10.40
C LEU A 99 22.07 -11.04 -11.31
N LYS A 100 20.98 -11.71 -10.94
CA LYS A 100 20.27 -12.64 -11.79
C LYS A 100 19.30 -11.81 -12.64
N PRO A 101 19.59 -11.58 -13.93
CA PRO A 101 18.57 -11.04 -14.82
C PRO A 101 17.47 -12.10 -14.95
N VAL A 102 16.39 -11.94 -14.19
CA VAL A 102 15.18 -12.71 -14.38
C VAL A 102 14.56 -12.21 -15.69
N GLY A 103 14.43 -13.11 -16.66
CA GLY A 103 13.68 -12.83 -17.89
C GLY A 103 12.22 -12.62 -17.56
N LEU A 104 11.53 -11.75 -18.28
CA LEU A 104 10.11 -11.45 -18.07
C LEU A 104 9.23 -12.71 -18.16
N GLU A 105 9.71 -13.75 -18.85
CA GLU A 105 9.06 -15.05 -19.03
C GLU A 105 9.16 -15.98 -17.81
N GLN A 106 9.93 -15.60 -16.79
CA GLN A 106 10.07 -16.35 -15.52
C GLN A 106 9.33 -15.67 -14.36
N ILE A 107 8.65 -14.55 -14.64
CA ILE A 107 7.81 -13.85 -13.69
C ILE A 107 6.46 -14.58 -13.66
N ASP A 108 6.03 -14.95 -12.46
CA ASP A 108 4.79 -15.70 -12.21
C ASP A 108 3.55 -14.92 -12.65
N ASP A 109 2.50 -15.62 -13.04
CA ASP A 109 1.24 -15.00 -13.51
C ASP A 109 0.60 -14.15 -12.40
N ASP A 110 0.71 -14.60 -11.14
CA ASP A 110 0.27 -13.85 -9.95
C ASP A 110 0.91 -12.45 -9.86
N PHE A 111 2.15 -12.28 -10.34
CA PHE A 111 2.80 -10.96 -10.37
C PHE A 111 2.22 -10.08 -11.46
N TRP A 112 1.89 -10.65 -12.62
CA TRP A 112 1.28 -9.90 -13.72
C TRP A 112 -0.17 -9.52 -13.40
N ASP A 113 -0.91 -10.39 -12.73
CA ASP A 113 -2.26 -10.10 -12.22
C ASP A 113 -2.22 -9.00 -11.15
N ALA A 114 -1.21 -9.01 -10.27
CA ALA A 114 -0.99 -7.92 -9.31
C ALA A 114 -0.46 -6.63 -9.97
N PHE A 115 0.18 -6.74 -11.12
CA PHE A 115 0.67 -5.60 -11.90
C PHE A 115 -0.45 -4.97 -12.74
N ASP A 116 -1.45 -5.75 -13.17
CA ASP A 116 -2.67 -5.29 -13.82
C ASP A 116 -3.64 -4.66 -12.80
N GLY A 117 -3.11 -3.78 -11.95
CA GLY A 117 -3.87 -3.01 -10.99
C GLY A 117 -4.65 -1.89 -11.67
N LEU A 118 -5.63 -1.34 -10.95
CA LEU A 118 -6.49 -0.29 -11.46
C LEU A 118 -5.68 0.93 -11.97
N ASP A 119 -5.81 1.24 -13.27
CA ASP A 119 -5.37 2.52 -13.83
C ASP A 119 -6.28 3.64 -13.32
N ARG A 120 -5.87 4.26 -12.21
CA ARG A 120 -6.64 5.30 -11.53
C ARG A 120 -6.79 6.55 -12.39
N GLU A 121 -5.79 6.89 -13.20
CA GLU A 121 -5.82 8.08 -14.04
C GLU A 121 -6.86 7.91 -15.16
N ALA A 122 -6.81 6.77 -15.86
CA ALA A 122 -7.80 6.42 -16.87
C ALA A 122 -9.23 6.39 -16.28
N LEU A 123 -9.39 5.74 -15.11
CA LEU A 123 -10.70 5.65 -14.48
C LEU A 123 -11.25 7.01 -14.04
N ILE A 124 -10.43 7.91 -13.49
CA ILE A 124 -10.86 9.27 -13.13
C ILE A 124 -11.32 10.04 -14.38
N HIS A 125 -10.53 9.97 -15.45
CA HIS A 125 -10.86 10.63 -16.71
C HIS A 125 -12.20 10.12 -17.28
N ASP A 126 -12.38 8.80 -17.34
CA ASP A 126 -13.59 8.19 -17.87
C ASP A 126 -14.81 8.47 -16.99
N THR A 127 -14.63 8.47 -15.67
CA THR A 127 -15.67 8.85 -14.70
C THR A 127 -16.11 10.30 -14.94
N LEU A 128 -15.17 11.25 -15.09
CA LEU A 128 -15.49 12.64 -15.37
C LEU A 128 -16.23 12.80 -16.70
N ALA A 129 -15.82 12.07 -17.75
CA ALA A 129 -16.49 12.10 -19.04
C ALA A 129 -17.96 11.64 -18.95
N VAL A 130 -18.22 10.54 -18.22
CA VAL A 130 -19.58 10.06 -17.98
C VAL A 130 -20.41 11.07 -17.20
N LEU A 131 -19.84 11.70 -16.16
CA LEU A 131 -20.56 12.72 -15.37
C LEU A 131 -20.92 13.97 -16.20
N VAL A 132 -20.03 14.38 -17.10
CA VAL A 132 -20.32 15.47 -18.07
C VAL A 132 -21.48 15.08 -18.98
N GLU A 133 -21.48 13.86 -19.51
CA GLU A 133 -22.53 13.37 -20.41
C GLU A 133 -23.90 13.30 -19.70
N GLN A 134 -23.94 12.84 -18.46
CA GLN A 134 -25.17 12.73 -17.69
C GLN A 134 -25.72 14.10 -17.25
N GLY A 135 -24.85 15.11 -17.05
CA GLY A 135 -25.26 16.48 -16.71
C GLY A 135 -26.04 16.60 -15.39
N ARG A 136 -25.91 15.60 -14.51
CA ARG A 136 -26.55 15.53 -13.19
C ARG A 136 -25.66 14.73 -12.23
N PRO A 137 -25.83 14.88 -10.91
CA PRO A 137 -25.22 13.97 -9.96
C PRO A 137 -25.61 12.52 -10.23
N VAL A 138 -24.63 11.63 -10.25
CA VAL A 138 -24.79 10.19 -10.51
C VAL A 138 -24.37 9.39 -9.28
N SER A 139 -25.21 8.45 -8.85
CA SER A 139 -24.90 7.57 -7.73
C SER A 139 -23.82 6.54 -8.07
N LEU A 140 -23.13 6.01 -7.07
CA LEU A 140 -22.10 4.97 -7.26
C LEU A 140 -22.62 3.73 -8.00
N GLY A 141 -23.86 3.31 -7.73
CA GLY A 141 -24.48 2.18 -8.43
C GLY A 141 -24.90 2.47 -9.87
N GLU A 142 -25.31 3.71 -10.15
CA GLU A 142 -25.55 4.14 -11.54
C GLU A 142 -24.22 4.21 -12.30
N LEU A 143 -23.15 4.74 -11.67
CA LEU A 143 -21.80 4.75 -12.26
C LEU A 143 -21.31 3.33 -12.54
N ALA A 144 -21.49 2.39 -11.62
CA ALA A 144 -21.14 0.98 -11.85
C ALA A 144 -21.88 0.35 -13.04
N SER A 145 -23.07 0.87 -13.37
CA SER A 145 -23.85 0.39 -14.52
C SER A 145 -23.40 1.04 -15.84
N LEU A 146 -22.92 2.29 -15.78
CA LEU A 146 -22.44 3.06 -16.94
C LEU A 146 -20.98 2.76 -17.27
N LEU A 147 -20.18 2.48 -16.24
CA LEU A 147 -18.77 2.17 -16.25
C LEU A 147 -18.58 0.88 -15.41
N PRO A 148 -18.86 -0.30 -16.00
CA PRO A 148 -18.68 -1.56 -15.31
C PRO A 148 -17.22 -1.69 -14.83
N PRO A 149 -16.98 -1.79 -13.52
CA PRO A 149 -15.62 -1.85 -13.01
C PRO A 149 -14.98 -3.21 -13.31
N THR A 150 -13.71 -3.20 -13.69
CA THR A 150 -12.89 -4.42 -13.80
C THR A 150 -12.29 -4.79 -12.43
N HIS A 151 -11.95 -3.76 -11.64
CA HIS A 151 -11.43 -3.89 -10.26
C HIS A 151 -12.46 -3.32 -9.28
N ASP A 152 -13.53 -4.08 -9.02
CA ASP A 152 -14.73 -3.64 -8.29
C ASP A 152 -14.43 -2.82 -7.03
N LEU A 153 -13.77 -3.43 -6.04
CA LEU A 153 -13.57 -2.82 -4.72
C LEU A 153 -12.68 -1.58 -4.80
N GLU A 154 -11.63 -1.63 -5.62
CA GLU A 154 -10.71 -0.51 -5.80
C GLU A 154 -11.38 0.65 -6.52
N THR A 155 -12.19 0.36 -7.54
CA THR A 155 -13.00 1.36 -8.25
C THR A 155 -13.98 2.06 -7.31
N PHE A 156 -14.71 1.31 -6.48
CA PHE A 156 -15.61 1.91 -5.49
C PHE A 156 -14.87 2.73 -4.43
N ALA A 157 -13.72 2.25 -3.97
CA ALA A 157 -12.88 2.99 -3.04
C ALA A 157 -12.39 4.32 -3.63
N LEU A 158 -12.01 4.31 -4.91
CA LEU A 158 -11.59 5.51 -5.64
C LEU A 158 -12.74 6.50 -5.77
N TRP A 159 -13.92 6.07 -6.22
CA TRP A 159 -15.09 6.95 -6.33
C TRP A 159 -15.52 7.54 -4.99
N LEU A 160 -15.41 6.78 -3.90
CA LEU A 160 -15.65 7.30 -2.55
C LEU A 160 -14.59 8.30 -2.12
N ALA A 161 -13.32 8.07 -2.46
CA ALA A 161 -12.24 9.03 -2.23
C ALA A 161 -12.50 10.32 -3.01
N MET A 162 -12.90 10.21 -4.29
CA MET A 162 -13.27 11.35 -5.13
C MET A 162 -14.41 12.16 -4.51
N ALA A 163 -15.47 11.50 -4.04
CA ALA A 163 -16.58 12.17 -3.36
C ALA A 163 -16.09 12.95 -2.13
N ARG A 164 -15.26 12.31 -1.29
CA ARG A 164 -14.74 12.95 -0.07
C ARG A 164 -13.82 14.13 -0.35
N GLU A 165 -12.96 14.02 -1.36
CA GLU A 165 -12.04 15.10 -1.74
C GLU A 165 -12.81 16.30 -2.31
N ALA A 166 -13.87 16.04 -3.07
CA ALA A 166 -14.77 17.08 -3.59
C ALA A 166 -15.72 17.69 -2.55
N GLY A 167 -15.65 17.23 -1.29
CA GLY A 167 -16.58 17.66 -0.24
C GLY A 167 -18.03 17.23 -0.49
N ILE A 168 -18.24 16.23 -1.34
CA ILE A 168 -19.55 15.62 -1.60
C ILE A 168 -19.93 14.79 -0.37
N GLU A 169 -21.17 14.96 0.10
CA GLU A 169 -21.67 14.24 1.26
C GLU A 169 -21.84 12.75 0.94
N VAL A 170 -21.23 11.91 1.78
CA VAL A 170 -21.37 10.44 1.72
C VAL A 170 -22.36 10.01 2.80
N LEU A 171 -23.56 9.64 2.39
CA LEU A 171 -24.65 9.25 3.28
C LEU A 171 -24.47 7.80 3.73
N ALA A 172 -23.82 7.60 4.88
CA ALA A 172 -23.49 6.27 5.39
C ALA A 172 -24.72 5.43 5.81
N GLU A 173 -25.82 6.08 6.16
CA GLU A 173 -27.09 5.43 6.55
C GLU A 173 -27.91 5.01 5.34
N GLU A 174 -27.75 5.70 4.20
CA GLU A 174 -28.40 5.34 2.95
C GLU A 174 -27.53 4.37 2.18
N ARG A 175 -28.06 3.16 1.93
CA ARG A 175 -27.32 2.08 1.28
C ARG A 175 -27.87 1.80 -0.10
N GLN A 176 -26.96 1.69 -1.07
CA GLN A 176 -27.23 1.24 -2.41
C GLN A 176 -26.66 -0.17 -2.60
N ILE A 177 -27.47 -1.06 -3.18
CA ILE A 177 -27.04 -2.40 -3.56
C ILE A 177 -26.61 -2.36 -5.03
N VAL A 178 -25.40 -2.86 -5.29
CA VAL A 178 -24.85 -3.00 -6.63
C VAL A 178 -24.53 -4.47 -6.85
N ASP A 179 -25.10 -5.06 -7.90
CA ASP A 179 -24.85 -6.44 -8.30
C ASP A 179 -23.97 -6.43 -9.55
N LEU A 180 -22.80 -7.08 -9.47
CA LEU A 180 -21.83 -7.21 -10.56
C LEU A 180 -21.64 -8.69 -10.94
N VAL A 181 -21.17 -8.92 -12.16
CA VAL A 181 -20.82 -10.24 -12.68
C VAL A 181 -19.39 -10.15 -13.21
N ASP A 182 -18.51 -11.00 -12.71
CA ASP A 182 -17.12 -11.07 -13.19
C ASP A 182 -16.99 -11.92 -14.46
N GLU A 183 -15.75 -12.03 -14.96
CA GLU A 183 -15.43 -12.79 -16.18
C GLU A 183 -15.71 -14.31 -16.03
N ASP A 184 -15.71 -14.82 -14.80
CA ASP A 184 -16.02 -16.21 -14.44
C ASP A 184 -17.53 -16.46 -14.22
N GLU A 185 -18.39 -15.51 -14.61
CA GLU A 185 -19.84 -15.49 -14.40
C GLU A 185 -20.28 -15.52 -12.92
N GLN A 186 -19.36 -15.26 -11.99
CA GLN A 186 -19.65 -15.22 -10.58
C GLN A 186 -20.32 -13.89 -10.22
N ARG A 187 -21.37 -13.98 -9.39
CA ARG A 187 -22.17 -12.82 -8.98
C ARG A 187 -21.66 -12.24 -7.67
N TRP A 188 -21.33 -10.97 -7.70
CA TRP A 188 -20.91 -10.19 -6.55
C TRP A 188 -21.97 -9.18 -6.17
N ARG A 189 -22.19 -9.02 -4.86
CA ARG A 189 -23.14 -8.04 -4.33
C ARG A 189 -22.42 -7.11 -3.37
N PHE A 190 -22.38 -5.84 -3.74
CA PHE A 190 -21.80 -4.76 -2.96
C PHE A 190 -22.89 -3.96 -2.26
N ASN A 191 -22.60 -3.51 -1.05
CA ASN A 191 -23.45 -2.63 -0.26
C ASN A 191 -22.67 -1.33 -0.02
N LEU A 192 -22.98 -0.32 -0.83
CA LEU A 192 -22.25 0.94 -0.87
C LEU A 192 -23.05 2.04 -0.16
N PRO A 193 -22.40 3.00 0.51
CA PRO A 193 -23.10 4.20 0.95
C PRO A 193 -23.53 5.03 -0.26
N TYR A 194 -24.59 5.82 -0.11
CA TYR A 194 -25.01 6.72 -1.18
C TYR A 194 -24.08 7.93 -1.26
N ALA A 195 -23.60 8.22 -2.46
CA ALA A 195 -22.88 9.45 -2.81
C ALA A 195 -23.24 9.83 -4.24
N GLY A 196 -23.66 11.07 -4.46
CA GLY A 196 -23.97 11.61 -5.78
C GLY A 196 -22.76 12.34 -6.35
N LEU A 197 -21.97 11.67 -7.18
CA LEU A 197 -20.80 12.27 -7.82
C LEU A 197 -21.26 13.29 -8.87
N ASP A 198 -20.78 14.52 -8.76
CA ASP A 198 -21.14 15.64 -9.62
C ASP A 198 -19.91 16.21 -10.33
N HIS A 199 -20.02 16.42 -11.64
CA HIS A 199 -18.89 16.89 -12.44
C HIS A 199 -18.39 18.27 -12.00
N GLU A 200 -19.29 19.20 -11.66
CA GLU A 200 -18.90 20.57 -11.30
C GLU A 200 -18.08 20.60 -10.01
N ALA A 201 -18.35 19.70 -9.08
CA ALA A 201 -17.59 19.56 -7.84
C ALA A 201 -16.21 18.88 -8.04
N LEU A 202 -16.06 18.03 -9.06
CA LEU A 202 -14.88 17.19 -9.25
C LEU A 202 -13.83 17.78 -10.22
N LYS A 203 -14.24 18.64 -11.16
CA LYS A 203 -13.41 19.07 -12.29
C LYS A 203 -12.17 19.90 -11.94
N ASP A 204 -12.20 20.61 -10.81
CA ASP A 204 -11.14 21.56 -10.41
C ASP A 204 -10.18 20.99 -9.35
N ILE A 205 -10.32 19.69 -9.02
CA ILE A 205 -9.48 19.00 -8.03
C ILE A 205 -8.21 18.49 -8.71
N ASP A 206 -7.06 18.80 -8.10
CA ASP A 206 -5.79 18.23 -8.50
C ASP A 206 -5.66 16.83 -7.86
N TRP A 207 -5.86 15.80 -8.67
CA TRP A 207 -5.76 14.42 -8.22
C TRP A 207 -4.28 14.02 -8.16
N GLU A 208 -3.65 14.19 -6.99
CA GLU A 208 -2.29 13.67 -6.75
C GLU A 208 -2.31 12.13 -6.92
N LEU A 209 -1.71 11.66 -8.00
CA LEU A 209 -1.56 10.24 -8.37
C LEU A 209 -0.31 9.61 -7.76
#